data_AF-A0A949GGF6-F1
#
_entry.id   AF-A0A949GGF6-F1
#
_cell.length_a   1.000
_cell.length_b   1.000
_cell.length_c   1.000
_cell.angle_alpha   90.00
_cell.angle_beta   90.00
_cell.angle_gamma   90.00
#
_symmetry.space_group_name_H-M   'P 1'
#
loop_
_entity.id
_entity.type
_entity.pdbx_description
1 polymer ?
#
loop_
_entity_poly.entity_id
_entity_poly.type
_entity_poly.pdbx_seq_one_letter_code
_entity_poly.pdbx_strand_id
1 'polypeptide(L)' 'RLYAEMILPGKAWLEFRVSEVDGKTKIIQEATFSPHGLGGQLYWYSILPLHNFVFPTMLRNIVRSAKRKVIFG' A
#
# COMPACT_ATOMS: atom_id res chain seq x y z
N ARG A 1 -9.94 -0.31 -4.54
CA ARG A 1 -8.73 -1.10 -4.87
C ARG A 1 -8.00 -0.44 -6.03
N LEU A 2 -6.69 -0.32 -5.95
CA LEU A 2 -5.83 0.23 -7.02
C LEU A 2 -5.10 -0.93 -7.68
N TYR A 3 -5.16 -1.03 -9.01
CA TYR A 3 -4.39 -2.02 -9.78
C TYR A 3 -3.03 -1.44 -10.15
N ALA A 4 -1.98 -2.27 -10.08
CA ALA A 4 -0.66 -1.85 -10.54
C ALA A 4 -0.56 -1.95 -12.06
N GLU A 5 -0.37 -0.80 -12.73
CA GLU A 5 -0.24 -0.73 -14.20
C GLU A 5 1.19 -0.99 -14.70
N MET A 6 2.17 -1.13 -13.80
CA MET A 6 3.55 -1.44 -14.17
C MET A 6 3.73 -2.90 -14.61
N ILE A 7 4.74 -3.17 -15.44
CA ILE A 7 5.10 -4.52 -15.86
C ILE A 7 5.65 -5.29 -14.65
N LEU A 8 4.92 -6.33 -14.23
CA LEU A 8 5.29 -7.21 -13.12
C LEU A 8 5.21 -8.66 -13.57
N PRO A 9 5.98 -9.58 -12.95
CA PRO A 9 5.84 -11.02 -13.16
C PRO A 9 4.61 -11.56 -12.40
N GLY A 10 3.45 -10.90 -12.55
CA GLY A 10 2.30 -11.05 -11.68
C GLY A 10 1.29 -9.91 -11.85
N LYS A 11 0.19 -9.99 -11.11
CA LYS A 11 -0.75 -8.88 -10.94
C LYS A 11 -0.66 -8.37 -9.51
N ALA A 12 -0.66 -7.06 -9.31
CA ALA A 12 -0.61 -6.46 -7.97
C ALA A 12 -1.77 -5.50 -7.75
N TRP A 13 -2.22 -5.44 -6.50
CA TRP A 13 -3.22 -4.49 -6.04
C TRP A 13 -2.78 -3.84 -4.74
N LEU A 14 -3.16 -2.58 -4.57
CA LEU A 14 -3.06 -1.85 -3.31
C LEU A 14 -4.46 -1.38 -2.90
N GLU A 15 -4.89 -1.79 -1.72
CA GLU A 15 -6.19 -1.45 -1.16
C GLU A 15 -6.03 -0.60 0.11
N PHE A 16 -6.87 0.42 0.24
CA PHE A 16 -7.01 1.20 1.45
C PHE A 16 -8.41 1.00 2.01
N ARG A 17 -8.51 0.60 3.28
CA ARG A 17 -9.77 0.57 4.02
C ARG A 17 -9.69 1.60 5.14
N VAL A 18 -10.69 2.45 5.22
CA VAL A 18 -10.75 3.54 6.21
C VAL A 18 -11.99 3.31 7.06
N SER A 19 -11.82 3.36 8.38
CA SER A 19 -12.90 3.16 9.35
C SER A 19 -12.65 4.06 10.56
N GLU A 20 -13.73 4.47 11.22
CA GLU A 20 -13.64 5.14 12.51
C GLU A 20 -13.73 4.12 13.65
N VAL A 21 -12.82 4.23 14.63
CA VAL A 21 -12.76 3.36 15.81
C VAL A 21 -12.39 4.24 17.01
N ASP A 22 -13.25 4.30 18.03
CA ASP A 22 -13.04 5.09 19.26
C ASP A 22 -12.69 6.58 19.00
N GLY A 23 -13.39 7.21 18.05
CA GLY A 23 -13.14 8.61 17.64
C GLY A 23 -11.81 8.83 16.92
N LYS A 24 -11.13 7.75 16.49
CA LYS A 24 -9.89 7.80 15.70
C LYS A 24 -10.11 7.19 14.33
N THR A 25 -9.47 7.76 13.32
CA THR A 25 -9.42 7.15 11.99
C THR A 25 -8.40 6.01 11.97
N LYS A 26 -8.88 4.79 11.72
CA LYS A 26 -8.07 3.62 11.42
C LYS A 26 -7.97 3.45 9.90
N ILE A 27 -6.74 3.34 9.39
CA ILE A 27 -6.48 3.08 7.97
C ILE A 27 -5.73 1.76 7.87
N ILE A 28 -6.24 0.84 7.05
CA ILE A 28 -5.60 -0.41 6.70
C ILE A 28 -5.12 -0.28 5.25
N GLN A 29 -3.82 -0.48 5.03
CA GLN A 29 -3.21 -0.55 3.72
C GLN A 29 -2.83 -2.01 3.44
N GLU A 30 -3.44 -2.61 2.42
CA GLU A 30 -3.26 -4.02 2.06
C GLU A 30 -2.69 -4.12 0.65
N ALA A 31 -1.56 -4.79 0.50
CA ALA A 31 -0.91 -5.04 -0.78
C ALA A 31 -1.01 -6.53 -1.12
N THR A 32 -1.60 -6.85 -2.26
CA THR A 32 -1.83 -8.22 -2.72
C THR A 32 -1.11 -8.45 -4.03
N PHE A 33 -0.36 -9.54 -4.13
CA PHE A 33 0.35 -9.94 -5.33
C PHE A 33 -0.06 -11.35 -5.76
N SER A 34 -0.45 -11.49 -7.03
CA SER A 34 -0.73 -12.75 -7.69
C SER A 34 0.42 -13.06 -8.65
N PRO A 35 1.44 -13.83 -8.23
CA PRO A 35 2.60 -14.13 -9.05
C PRO A 35 2.25 -15.03 -10.25
N HIS A 36 2.96 -14.86 -11.37
CA HIS A 36 2.94 -15.82 -12.48
C HIS A 36 4.19 -16.70 -12.42
N GLY A 37 3.99 -18.00 -12.21
CA GLY A 37 5.08 -18.99 -12.17
C GLY A 37 6.10 -18.77 -11.04
N LEU A 38 7.20 -19.53 -11.09
CA LEU A 38 8.27 -19.48 -10.08
C LEU A 38 9.02 -18.14 -10.08
N GLY A 39 9.21 -17.54 -11.26
CA GLY A 39 9.85 -16.22 -11.39
C GLY A 39 9.09 -15.12 -10.67
N GLY A 40 7.74 -15.15 -10.74
CA GLY A 40 6.89 -14.23 -9.98
C GLY A 40 7.01 -14.40 -8.48
N GLN A 41 7.08 -15.64 -8.00
CA GLN A 41 7.27 -15.93 -6.57
C GLN A 41 8.63 -15.44 -6.07
N LEU A 42 9.72 -15.74 -6.80
CA LEU A 42 11.07 -15.26 -6.44
C LEU A 42 11.14 -13.74 -6.40
N TYR A 43 10.57 -13.07 -7.41
CA TYR A 43 10.47 -11.62 -7.45
C TYR A 43 9.75 -11.09 -6.20
N TRP A 44 8.60 -11.68 -5.85
CA TRP A 44 7.81 -11.27 -4.70
C TRP A 44 8.59 -11.36 -3.39
N TYR A 45 9.26 -12.48 -3.13
CA TYR A 45 10.06 -12.64 -1.91
C TYR A 45 11.27 -11.70 -1.87
N SER A 46 11.88 -11.41 -3.02
CA SER A 46 13.05 -10.51 -3.12
C SER A 46 12.68 -9.06 -2.77
N ILE A 47 11.46 -8.64 -3.14
CA ILE A 47 10.99 -7.26 -2.95
C ILE A 47 10.20 -7.07 -1.63
N LEU A 48 9.75 -8.16 -1.00
CA LEU A 48 9.05 -8.13 0.29
C LEU A 48 9.75 -7.28 1.37
N PRO A 49 11.08 -7.37 1.59
CA PRO A 49 11.74 -6.52 2.58
C PRO A 49 11.65 -5.03 2.23
N LEU A 50 11.70 -4.65 0.96
CA LEU A 50 11.56 -3.26 0.53
C LEU A 50 10.16 -2.71 0.86
N HIS A 51 9.12 -3.52 0.63
CA HIS A 51 7.74 -3.14 0.91
C HIS A 51 7.49 -2.79 2.39
N ASN A 52 8.21 -3.44 3.31
CA ASN A 52 8.15 -3.12 4.74
C ASN A 52 8.63 -1.68 5.06
N PHE A 53 9.43 -1.05 4.20
CA PHE A 53 9.88 0.33 4.38
C PHE A 53 9.03 1.32 3.58
N VAL A 54 8.65 0.95 2.35
CA VAL A 54 7.92 1.84 1.43
C VAL A 54 6.48 2.08 1.90
N PHE A 55 5.74 1.03 2.26
CA PHE A 55 4.32 1.18 2.60
C PHE A 55 4.06 2.03 3.86
N PRO A 56 4.77 1.82 4.99
CA PRO A 56 4.58 2.69 6.16
C PRO A 56 4.92 4.15 5.86
N THR A 57 5.95 4.40 5.06
CA THR A 57 6.37 5.75 4.68
C THR A 57 5.31 6.42 3.80
N MET A 58 4.77 5.70 2.82
CA MET A 58 3.66 6.16 1.98
C MET A 58 2.44 6.55 2.83
N LEU A 59 2.02 5.67 3.75
CA LEU A 59 0.85 5.93 4.60
C LEU A 59 1.06 7.15 5.51
N ARG A 60 2.25 7.30 6.11
CA ARG A 60 2.61 8.50 6.91
C ARG A 60 2.52 9.78 6.08
N ASN A 61 3.02 9.75 4.84
CA ASN A 61 2.97 10.91 3.95
C ASN A 61 1.54 11.26 3.54
N ILE A 62 0.68 10.27 3.27
CA ILE A 62 -0.75 10.50 3.00
C ILE A 62 -1.42 11.17 4.20
N VAL A 63 -1.21 10.66 5.41
CA VAL A 63 -1.78 11.23 6.64
C VAL A 63 -1.27 12.66 6.87
N ARG A 64 0.03 12.90 6.66
CA ARG A 64 0.63 14.24 6.80
C ARG A 64 0.01 15.23 5.81
N SER A 65 -0.16 14.83 4.55
CA SER A 65 -0.79 15.65 3.51
C SER A 65 -2.26 15.93 3.82
N ALA A 66 -3.01 14.92 4.28
CA ALA A 66 -4.41 15.09 4.68
C ALA A 66 -4.55 16.10 5.83
N LYS A 67 -3.72 15.97 6.88
CA LYS A 67 -3.70 16.93 8.00
C LYS A 67 -3.36 18.34 7.56
N ARG A 68 -2.40 18.51 6.64
CA ARG A 68 -2.08 19.83 6.09
C ARG A 68 -3.28 20.44 5.37
N LYS A 69 -3.99 19.65 4.56
CA LYS A 69 -5.18 20.13 3.83
C LYS A 69 -6.32 20.54 4.77
N VAL A 70 -6.48 19.87 5.92
CA VAL A 70 -7.48 20.25 6.94
C VAL A 70 -7.11 21.57 7.65
N ILE A 71 -5.82 21.85 7.83
CA ILE A 71 -5.35 23.04 8.58
C ILE A 71 -5.36 24.31 7.71
N PHE A 72 -5.13 24.19 6.40
CA PHE A 72 -4.97 25.32 5.48
C PHE A 72 -6.07 25.40 4.40
N GLY A 73 -7.11 24.56 4.49
CA GLY A 73 -8.21 24.48 3.53
C GLY A 73 -9.51 24.98 4.09
#